data_AF-A0A3M1ZN33-F1
#
_entry.id   AF-A0A3M1ZN33-F1
#
_cell.length_a   1.000
_cell.length_b   1.000
_cell.length_c   1.000
_cell.angle_alpha   90.00
_cell.angle_beta   90.00
_cell.angle_gamma   90.00
#
_symmetry.space_group_name_H-M   'P 1'
#
loop_
_entity.id
_entity.type
_entity.pdbx_description
1 polymer ?
#
loop_
_entity_poly.entity_id
_entity_poly.type
_entity_poly.pdbx_seq_one_letter_code
_entity_poly.pdbx_strand_id
1 'polypeptide(L)' 'MNVRCSYCRQSFNLGRDYLVQALAEAEEKKQKYHTVECINCRKMIKVSVAQIKRFVPPQESKEAEEA' A
#
# COMPACT_ATOMS: atom_id res chain seq x y z
N MET A 1 1.13 3.10 -7.61
CA MET A 1 -0.34 2.93 -7.46
C MET A 1 -0.95 4.30 -7.30
N ASN A 2 -1.93 4.67 -8.13
CA ASN A 2 -2.56 5.99 -8.02
C ASN A 2 -3.64 5.97 -6.93
N VAL A 3 -3.54 6.92 -6.00
CA VAL A 3 -4.50 7.12 -4.91
C VAL A 3 -5.06 8.52 -5.00
N ARG A 4 -6.39 8.61 -4.93
CA ARG A 4 -7.11 9.89 -4.88
C ARG A 4 -7.51 10.18 -3.44
N CYS A 5 -7.14 11.36 -2.94
CA CYS A 5 -7.56 11.81 -1.62
C CYS A 5 -9.05 12.15 -1.61
N SER A 6 -9.82 11.54 -0.71
CA SER A 6 -11.25 11.89 -0.53
C SER A 6 -11.48 13.28 0.08
N TYR A 7 -10.45 13.89 0.68
CA TYR A 7 -10.54 15.19 1.34
C TYR A 7 -10.21 16.35 0.39
N CYS A 8 -8.95 16.41 -0.09
CA CYS A 8 -8.51 17.50 -0.95
C CYS A 8 -8.68 17.22 -2.46
N ARG A 9 -9.16 16.02 -2.81
CA ARG A 9 -9.32 15.56 -4.21
C ARG A 9 -8.03 15.44 -5.02
N GLN A 10 -6.87 15.69 -4.41
CA GLN A 10 -5.56 15.50 -5.02
C GLN A 10 -5.30 14.03 -5.30
N SER A 11 -4.82 13.74 -6.50
CA SER A 11 -4.35 12.40 -6.87
C SER A 11 -2.83 12.37 -6.75
N PHE A 12 -2.29 11.30 -6.17
CA PHE A 12 -0.86 11.09 -6.01
C PHE A 12 -0.53 9.62 -6.23
N ASN A 13 0.71 9.34 -6.62
CA ASN A 13 1.18 7.98 -6.77
C ASN A 13 1.94 7.53 -5.53
N LEU A 14 1.56 6.37 -5.03
CA LEU A 14 2.36 5.63 -4.05
C LEU A 14 3.45 4.85 -4.78
N GLY A 15 4.68 5.09 -4.35
CA GLY A 15 5.87 4.38 -4.82
C GLY A 15 5.85 2.91 -4.41
N ARG A 16 6.59 2.09 -5.15
CA ARG A 16 6.62 0.64 -4.93
C ARG A 16 7.17 0.26 -3.55
N ASP A 17 8.22 0.93 -3.11
CA ASP A 17 8.82 0.71 -1.78
C ASP A 17 7.81 0.92 -0.64
N TYR A 18 7.09 2.05 -0.69
CA TYR A 18 6.01 2.34 0.25
C TYR A 18 4.91 1.27 0.25
N LEU A 19 4.52 0.78 -0.94
CA LEU A 19 3.49 -0.27 -1.06
C LEU A 19 3.95 -1.61 -0.45
N VAL A 20 5.23 -1.96 -0.56
CA VAL A 20 5.80 -3.18 0.05
C VAL A 20 5.76 -3.08 1.57
N GLN A 21 6.20 -1.95 2.13
CA GLN A 21 6.14 -1.71 3.58
C GLN A 21 4.69 -1.69 4.10
N ALA A 22 3.81 -0.98 3.39
CA ALA A 22 2.39 -0.88 3.73
C ALA A 22 1.69 -2.26 3.71
N LEU A 23 2.08 -3.14 2.78
CA LEU A 23 1.58 -4.50 2.71
C LEU A 23 2.08 -5.33 3.90
N ALA A 24 3.39 -5.31 4.17
CA ALA A 24 3.98 -6.06 5.29
C ALA A 24 3.36 -5.68 6.64
N GLU A 25 3.21 -4.37 6.91
CA GLU A 25 2.57 -3.89 8.13
C GLU A 25 1.09 -4.32 8.23
N ALA A 26 0.37 -4.28 7.11
CA ALA A 26 -1.04 -4.63 7.11
C ALA A 26 -1.27 -6.14 7.26
N GLU A 27 -0.37 -6.98 6.71
CA GLU A 27 -0.39 -8.43 6.90
C GLU A 27 -0.02 -8.81 8.34
N GLU A 28 1.01 -8.18 8.93
CA GLU A 28 1.39 -8.38 10.33
C GLU A 28 0.22 -8.05 11.28
N LYS A 29 -0.44 -6.91 11.06
CA LYS A 29 -1.58 -6.47 11.88
C LYS A 29 -2.91 -7.12 11.48
N LYS A 30 -2.92 -8.01 10.46
CA LYS A 30 -4.11 -8.64 9.87
C LYS A 30 -5.22 -7.63 9.51
N GLN A 31 -4.83 -6.44 9.06
CA GLN A 31 -5.74 -5.36 8.74
C GLN A 31 -6.25 -5.47 7.30
N LYS A 32 -7.53 -5.15 7.08
CA LYS A 32 -8.12 -5.10 5.72
C LYS A 32 -7.76 -3.82 4.97
N TYR A 33 -7.36 -2.77 5.69
CA TYR A 33 -7.09 -1.44 5.17
C TYR A 33 -5.79 -0.90 5.77
N HIS A 34 -4.95 -0.33 4.94
CA HIS A 34 -3.78 0.44 5.34
C HIS A 34 -4.10 1.93 5.23
N THR A 35 -3.63 2.75 6.17
CA THR A 35 -3.85 4.20 6.17
C THR A 35 -2.65 4.93 5.59
N VAL A 36 -2.90 5.77 4.59
CA VAL A 36 -1.89 6.52 3.88
C VAL A 36 -2.07 8.01 4.15
N GLU A 37 -0.97 8.72 4.42
CA GLU A 37 -0.99 10.16 4.53
C GLU A 37 -1.01 10.84 3.15
N CYS A 38 -1.91 11.79 2.94
CA CYS A 38 -1.93 12.59 1.71
C CYS A 38 -0.77 13.60 1.68
N ILE A 39 0.03 13.59 0.61
CA ILE A 39 1.15 14.54 0.42
C ILE A 39 0.74 16.02 0.41
N ASN A 40 -0.54 16.32 0.17
CA ASN A 40 -1.04 17.69 0.07
C ASN A 40 -1.69 18.17 1.37
N CYS A 41 -2.76 17.50 1.82
CA CYS A 41 -3.52 17.93 3.01
C CYS A 41 -3.16 17.17 4.30
N ARG A 42 -2.25 16.20 4.24
CA ARG A 42 -1.81 15.34 5.35
C ARG A 42 -2.95 14.62 6.09
N LYS A 43 -4.11 14.47 5.44
CA LYS A 43 -5.19 13.63 5.95
C LYS A 43 -4.90 12.17 5.68
N MET A 44 -5.28 11.32 6.63
CA MET A 44 -5.18 9.87 6.53
C MET A 44 -6.30 9.32 5.65
N ILE A 45 -5.94 8.60 4.59
CA ILE A 45 -6.85 7.97 3.64
C ILE A 45 -6.73 6.46 3.81
N LYS A 46 -7.86 5.75 3.84
CA LYS A 46 -7.86 4.29 3.90
C LYS A 46 -7.70 3.72 2.49
N VAL A 47 -6.71 2.86 2.31
CA VAL A 47 -6.46 2.10 1.08
C VAL A 47 -6.63 0.61 1.40
N SER A 48 -7.33 -0.12 0.54
CA SER A 48 -7.52 -1.56 0.76
C SER A 48 -6.24 -2.32 0.49
N VAL A 49 -5.92 -3.26 1.38
CA VAL A 49 -4.74 -4.13 1.24
C VAL A 49 -4.84 -4.99 -0.02
N ALA A 50 -6.06 -5.41 -0.38
CA ALA A 50 -6.32 -6.10 -1.63
C ALA A 50 -5.94 -5.28 -2.87
N GLN A 51 -6.10 -3.95 -2.84
CA GLN A 51 -5.65 -3.09 -3.94
C GLN A 51 -4.13 -2.99 -3.94
N ILE A 52 -3.50 -2.77 -2.78
CA ILE A 52 -2.03 -2.71 -2.64
C ILE A 52 -1.39 -3.99 -3.20
N LYS A 53 -1.93 -5.17 -2.84
CA LYS A 53 -1.47 -6.49 -3.30
C LYS A 53 -1.57 -6.71 -4.81
N ARG A 54 -2.40 -5.94 -5.54
CA ARG A 54 -2.46 -5.99 -7.01
C ARG A 54 -1.35 -5.17 -7.68
N PHE A 55 -0.82 -4.16 -6.99
CA PHE A 55 0.21 -3.27 -7.52
C PHE A 55 1.62 -3.63 -7.05
N VAL A 56 1.74 -4.30 -5.91
CA VAL A 56 2.94 -5.04 -5.55
C VAL A 56 2.88 -6.34 -6.35
N PRO A 57 3.79 -6.60 -7.31
CA PRO A 57 3.84 -7.94 -7.92
C PRO A 57 3.95 -8.95 -6.77
N PRO A 58 3.38 -10.17 -6.93
CA PRO A 58 3.58 -11.21 -5.93
C PRO A 58 5.08 -11.27 -5.71
N GLN A 59 5.52 -10.85 -4.52
CA GLN A 59 6.81 -11.28 -4.05
C GLN A 59 6.60 -12.78 -4.00
N GLU A 60 7.16 -13.50 -4.97
CA GLU A 60 7.45 -14.91 -4.79
C GLU A 60 7.95 -15.01 -3.36
N SER A 61 7.17 -15.75 -2.57
CA SER A 61 7.53 -16.15 -1.24
C SER A 61 9.04 -16.39 -1.23
N LYS A 62 9.75 -15.85 -0.25
CA LYS A 62 11.06 -16.39 0.10
C LYS A 62 10.86 -17.87 0.47
N GLU A 63 10.89 -18.74 -0.53
CA GLU A 63 11.03 -20.20 -0.48
C GLU A 63 11.19 -20.69 -1.93
N ALA A 64 12.36 -20.42 -2.53
CA ALA A 64 13.02 -21.25 -3.56
C ALA A 64 14.28 -20.53 -4.11
N GLU A 65 15.27 -20.30 -3.26
CA GLU A 65 16.68 -20.33 -3.71
C GLU A 65 17.49 -21.07 -2.65
N GLU A 66 17.20 -22.37 -2.55
CA GLU A 66 18.17 -23.38 -2.18
C GLU A 66 18.08 -24.45 -3.28
N ALA A 67 19.01 -24.39 -4.24
CA ALA A 67 19.39 -25.48 -5.14
C ALA A 67 20.77 -25.19 -5.74
#